data_AF-A0A6M8I0A2-F1
#
_entry.id   AF-A0A6M8I0A2-F1
#
_cell.length_a   1.000
_cell.length_b   1.000
_cell.length_c   1.000
_cell.angle_alpha   90.00
_cell.angle_beta   90.00
_cell.angle_gamma   90.00
#
_symmetry.space_group_name_H-M   'P 1'
#
loop_
_entity.id
_entity.type
_entity.pdbx_description
1 polymer ?
#
loop_
_entity_poly.entity_id
_entity_poly.type
_entity_poly.pdbx_seq_one_letter_code
_entity_poly.pdbx_strand_id
1 'polypeptide(L)'
;MILALPAWAQSVPPEAQRTVEFYVQHPSLRSRVNSACLNDPGHLRNAADCWNAHNADLQATARETHRMAGDTSNPDTQAYWDKRPNERKFKVNICKNMPIDHQIKAGCGPAQKSMLTAQQRGS
;
A
#
# COMPACT_ATOMS: atom_id res chain seq x y z
N MET A 1 4.75 -59.72 5.20
CA MET A 1 3.59 -58.86 5.50
C MET A 1 4.08 -57.42 5.55
N ILE A 2 3.73 -56.62 4.54
CA ILE A 2 4.06 -55.19 4.48
C ILE A 2 2.81 -54.46 4.98
N LEU A 3 2.90 -53.81 6.15
CA LEU A 3 1.83 -52.94 6.65
C LEU A 3 1.91 -51.62 5.88
N ALA A 4 1.05 -51.47 4.87
CA ALA A 4 0.83 -50.19 4.22
C ALA A 4 0.08 -49.26 5.20
N LEU A 5 0.75 -48.20 5.63
CA LEU A 5 0.15 -47.16 6.45
C LEU A 5 -0.94 -46.42 5.65
N PRO A 6 -2.12 -46.12 6.23
CA PRO A 6 -3.19 -45.43 5.54
C PRO A 6 -2.77 -44.00 5.19
N ALA A 7 -3.05 -43.59 3.94
CA ALA A 7 -2.71 -42.30 3.35
C ALA A 7 -3.45 -41.09 3.97
N TRP A 8 -4.08 -41.25 5.13
CA TRP A 8 -4.91 -40.22 5.77
C TRP A 8 -4.16 -39.46 6.87
N ALA A 9 -2.89 -39.79 7.09
CA ALA A 9 -1.95 -38.97 7.85
C ALA A 9 -1.41 -37.79 7.02
N GLN A 10 -2.14 -37.37 5.96
CA GLN A 10 -1.96 -36.04 5.39
C GLN A 10 -2.50 -35.04 6.41
N SER A 11 -1.64 -34.63 7.35
CA SER A 11 -1.82 -33.40 8.09
C SER A 11 -2.30 -32.35 7.09
N VAL A 12 -3.52 -31.85 7.28
CA VAL A 12 -4.02 -30.68 6.57
C VAL A 12 -2.89 -29.64 6.66
N PRO A 13 -2.30 -29.18 5.54
CA PRO A 13 -1.28 -28.16 5.61
C PRO A 13 -1.88 -27.04 6.45
N PRO A 14 -1.23 -26.59 7.54
CA PRO A 14 -1.77 -25.52 8.36
C PRO A 14 -2.10 -24.40 7.38
N GLU A 15 -3.41 -24.14 7.24
CA GLU A 15 -4.05 -23.23 6.30
C GLU A 15 -3.04 -22.19 5.80
N ALA A 16 -2.48 -22.41 4.61
CA ALA A 16 -1.19 -21.84 4.19
C ALA A 16 -1.03 -20.40 4.69
N GLN A 17 -0.33 -20.24 5.83
CA GLN A 17 -0.32 -18.95 6.52
C GLN A 17 0.27 -17.92 5.56
N ARG A 18 -0.52 -16.89 5.23
CA ARG A 18 -0.13 -15.88 4.26
C ARG A 18 1.15 -15.21 4.75
N THR A 19 2.22 -15.35 3.98
CA THR A 19 3.56 -14.88 4.35
C THR A 19 3.69 -13.36 4.15
N VAL A 20 4.78 -12.77 4.66
CA VAL A 20 5.14 -11.37 4.38
C VAL A 20 5.16 -11.09 2.88
N GLU A 21 5.82 -11.95 2.09
CA GLU A 21 5.96 -11.75 0.64
C GLU A 21 4.61 -11.82 -0.08
N PHE A 22 3.70 -12.69 0.37
CA PHE A 22 2.32 -12.70 -0.12
C PHE A 22 1.63 -11.34 0.09
N TYR A 23 1.76 -10.75 1.28
CA TYR A 23 1.17 -9.44 1.57
C TYR A 23 1.84 -8.27 0.85
N VAL A 24 3.13 -8.39 0.51
CA VAL A 24 3.82 -7.41 -0.35
C VAL A 24 3.19 -7.38 -1.74
N GLN A 25 2.86 -8.56 -2.30
CA GLN A 25 2.27 -8.70 -3.63
C GLN A 25 0.75 -8.40 -3.65
N HIS A 26 0.11 -8.35 -2.48
CA HIS A 26 -1.33 -8.09 -2.35
C HIS A 26 -1.62 -6.86 -1.47
N PRO A 27 -1.30 -5.64 -1.93
CA PRO A 27 -1.37 -4.42 -1.12
C PRO A 27 -2.78 -4.10 -0.62
N SER A 28 -3.83 -4.34 -1.42
CA SER A 28 -5.23 -4.12 -0.99
C SER A 28 -5.64 -5.05 0.15
N LEU A 29 -5.21 -6.31 0.09
CA LEU A 29 -5.47 -7.29 1.15
C LEU A 29 -4.65 -6.96 2.40
N ARG A 30 -3.37 -6.60 2.24
CA ARG A 30 -2.51 -6.12 3.33
C ARG A 30 -3.14 -4.94 4.07
N SER A 31 -3.62 -3.92 3.35
CA SER A 31 -4.29 -2.76 3.93
C SER A 31 -5.54 -3.15 4.71
N ARG A 32 -6.36 -4.06 4.18
CA ARG A 32 -7.56 -4.56 4.84
C ARG A 32 -7.23 -5.33 6.12
N VAL A 33 -6.23 -6.20 6.09
CA VAL A 33 -5.80 -6.98 7.27
C VAL A 33 -5.21 -6.04 8.33
N ASN A 34 -4.30 -5.13 7.97
CA ASN A 34 -3.76 -4.15 8.92
C ASN A 34 -4.86 -3.32 9.58
N SER A 35 -5.88 -2.89 8.82
CA SER A 35 -7.02 -2.17 9.38
C SER A 35 -7.83 -3.03 10.36
N ALA A 36 -8.09 -4.29 10.03
CA ALA A 36 -8.78 -5.22 10.94
C ALA A 36 -7.99 -5.44 12.23
N CYS A 37 -6.66 -5.62 12.13
CA CYS A 37 -5.78 -5.78 13.29
C CYS A 37 -5.73 -4.55 14.19
N LEU A 38 -5.77 -3.34 13.61
CA LEU A 38 -5.82 -2.08 14.37
C LEU A 38 -7.16 -1.91 15.11
N ASN A 39 -8.26 -2.38 14.52
CA ASN A 39 -9.61 -2.26 15.11
C ASN A 39 -9.90 -3.32 16.19
N ASP A 40 -9.18 -4.43 16.20
CA ASP A 40 -9.29 -5.48 17.22
C ASP A 40 -7.90 -5.95 17.72
N PRO A 41 -7.16 -5.06 18.42
CA PRO A 41 -5.82 -5.40 18.90
C PRO A 41 -5.86 -6.44 20.02
N GLY A 42 -7.00 -6.66 20.69
CA GLY A 42 -7.14 -7.63 21.77
C GLY A 42 -7.11 -9.07 21.26
N HIS A 43 -7.98 -9.39 20.30
CA HIS A 43 -8.13 -10.77 19.81
C HIS A 43 -7.09 -11.13 18.75
N LEU A 44 -6.60 -10.16 17.96
CA LEU A 44 -5.78 -10.43 16.78
C LEU A 44 -4.28 -10.12 16.96
N ARG A 45 -3.85 -9.58 18.11
CA ARG A 45 -2.44 -9.16 18.32
C ARG A 45 -1.40 -10.24 18.09
N ASN A 46 -1.73 -11.52 18.28
CA ASN A 46 -0.82 -12.64 18.06
C ASN A 46 -1.14 -13.45 16.80
N ALA A 47 -2.10 -13.00 15.98
CA ALA A 47 -2.40 -13.67 14.73
C ALA A 47 -1.23 -13.48 13.75
N ALA A 48 -0.74 -14.59 13.17
CA ALA A 48 0.33 -14.57 12.18
C ALA A 48 0.03 -13.64 11.00
N ASP A 49 -1.25 -13.52 10.62
CA ASP A 49 -1.73 -12.61 9.59
C ASP A 49 -1.45 -11.14 9.91
N CYS A 50 -1.69 -10.70 11.16
CA CYS A 50 -1.41 -9.33 11.58
C CYS A 50 0.09 -9.02 11.57
N TRP A 51 0.91 -9.95 12.05
CA TRP A 51 2.37 -9.82 12.02
C TRP A 51 2.91 -9.76 10.58
N ASN A 52 2.45 -10.67 9.71
CA ASN A 52 2.91 -10.74 8.33
C ASN A 52 2.45 -9.54 7.51
N ALA A 53 1.20 -9.09 7.68
CA ALA A 53 0.69 -7.89 7.00
C ALA A 53 1.40 -6.61 7.47
N HIS A 54 1.72 -6.51 8.76
CA HIS A 54 2.48 -5.38 9.30
C HIS A 54 3.92 -5.35 8.76
N ASN A 55 4.63 -6.48 8.82
CA ASN A 55 6.00 -6.59 8.30
C ASN A 55 6.07 -6.32 6.79
N ALA A 56 5.05 -6.75 6.03
CA ALA A 56 4.94 -6.44 4.61
C ALA A 56 4.76 -4.94 4.35
N ASP A 57 4.09 -4.23 5.26
CA ASP A 57 3.88 -2.78 5.14
C ASP A 57 5.18 -2.01 5.43
N LEU A 58 5.95 -2.45 6.43
CA LEU A 58 7.30 -1.94 6.69
C LEU A 58 8.22 -2.19 5.48
N GLN A 59 8.18 -3.38 4.90
CA GLN A 59 9.00 -3.70 3.72
C GLN A 59 8.61 -2.85 2.51
N ALA A 60 7.31 -2.64 2.27
CA ALA A 60 6.84 -1.76 1.20
C ALA A 60 7.28 -0.31 1.42
N THR A 61 7.17 0.19 2.66
CA THR A 61 7.61 1.53 3.04
C THR A 61 9.11 1.71 2.87
N ALA A 62 9.91 0.72 3.25
CA ALA A 62 11.36 0.73 3.04
C ALA A 62 11.70 0.76 1.54
N ARG A 63 11.07 -0.08 0.72
CA ARG A 63 11.26 -0.07 -0.75
C ARG A 63 10.94 1.30 -1.35
N GLU A 64 9.85 1.93 -0.91
CA GLU A 64 9.48 3.26 -1.39
C GLU A 64 10.46 4.35 -0.93
N THR A 65 10.90 4.28 0.33
CA THR A 65 11.91 5.21 0.87
C THR A 65 13.21 5.10 0.08
N HIS A 66 13.65 3.88 -0.26
CA HIS A 66 14.83 3.67 -1.11
C HIS A 66 14.62 4.19 -2.53
N ARG A 67 13.43 4.00 -3.11
CA ARG A 67 13.09 4.54 -4.44
C ARG A 67 13.18 6.07 -4.47
N MET A 68 12.77 6.72 -3.37
CA MET A 68 12.82 8.17 -3.20
C MET A 68 14.15 8.68 -2.63
N ALA A 69 15.11 7.81 -2.31
CA ALA A 69 16.33 8.23 -1.65
C ALA A 69 17.12 9.24 -2.51
N GLY A 70 17.45 10.39 -1.92
CA GLY A 70 18.19 11.46 -2.60
C GLY A 70 17.34 12.42 -3.45
N ASP A 71 16.03 12.20 -3.53
CA ASP A 71 15.11 13.13 -4.19
C ASP A 71 14.79 14.31 -3.28
N THR A 72 15.38 15.47 -3.58
CA THR A 72 15.17 16.73 -2.86
C THR A 72 14.19 17.66 -3.58
N SER A 73 13.44 17.16 -4.58
CA SER A 73 12.53 18.01 -5.36
C SER A 73 11.35 18.51 -4.52
N ASN A 74 10.98 19.79 -4.70
CA ASN A 74 9.94 20.43 -3.90
C ASN A 74 8.52 19.99 -4.33
N PRO A 75 7.74 19.31 -3.48
CA PRO A 75 6.38 18.85 -3.79
C PRO A 75 5.36 19.97 -4.03
N ASP A 76 5.68 21.21 -3.69
CA ASP A 76 4.82 22.38 -3.97
C ASP A 76 4.96 22.91 -5.40
N THR A 77 5.75 22.24 -6.24
CA THR A 77 5.98 22.64 -7.63
C THR A 77 5.29 21.71 -8.61
N GLN A 78 4.84 22.26 -9.75
CA GLN A 78 4.29 21.44 -10.85
C GLN A 78 5.34 20.44 -11.37
N ALA A 79 6.60 20.85 -11.47
CA ALA A 79 7.69 20.02 -11.97
C ALA A 79 7.92 18.75 -11.14
N TYR A 80 7.64 18.80 -9.83
CA TYR A 80 7.65 17.61 -8.96
C TYR A 80 6.58 16.59 -9.41
N TRP A 81 5.36 17.04 -9.64
CA TRP A 81 4.25 16.17 -10.02
C TRP A 81 4.33 15.68 -11.46
N ASP A 82 4.97 16.44 -12.36
CA ASP A 82 5.19 16.05 -13.76
C ASP A 82 6.01 14.77 -13.88
N LYS A 83 7.00 14.58 -13.00
CA LYS A 83 7.87 13.39 -12.95
C LYS A 83 7.23 12.19 -12.23
N ARG A 84 6.05 12.37 -11.62
CA ARG A 84 5.41 11.40 -10.72
C ARG A 84 3.95 11.15 -11.13
N PRO A 85 3.71 10.53 -12.30
CA PRO A 85 2.37 10.45 -12.87
C PRO A 85 1.39 9.62 -12.02
N ASN A 86 1.86 8.60 -11.31
CA ASN A 86 1.01 7.75 -10.47
C ASN A 86 0.66 8.45 -9.16
N GLU A 87 1.66 9.06 -8.50
CA GLU A 87 1.50 9.82 -7.27
C GLU A 87 0.67 11.08 -7.51
N ARG A 88 0.82 11.73 -8.66
CA ARG A 88 -0.03 12.84 -9.10
C ARG A 88 -1.50 12.42 -9.20
N LYS A 89 -1.79 11.29 -9.84
CA LYS A 89 -3.17 10.75 -9.93
C LYS A 89 -3.75 10.52 -8.55
N PHE A 90 -2.97 9.90 -7.66
CA PHE A 90 -3.37 9.65 -6.28
C PHE A 90 -3.65 10.95 -5.50
N LYS A 91 -2.72 11.91 -5.54
CA LYS A 91 -2.87 13.23 -4.88
C LYS A 91 -4.11 13.95 -5.38
N VAL A 92 -4.32 14.03 -6.69
CA VAL A 92 -5.51 14.65 -7.28
C VAL A 92 -6.79 13.94 -6.85
N ASN A 93 -6.78 12.60 -6.78
CA ASN A 93 -7.94 11.84 -6.31
C ASN A 93 -8.28 12.12 -4.84
N ILE A 94 -7.27 12.22 -3.96
CA ILE A 94 -7.47 12.65 -2.57
C ILE A 94 -8.04 14.07 -2.52
N CYS A 95 -7.45 15.00 -3.27
CA CYS A 95 -7.86 16.40 -3.28
C CYS A 95 -9.31 16.61 -3.74
N LYS A 96 -9.83 15.79 -4.66
CA LYS A 96 -11.22 15.87 -5.15
C LYS A 96 -12.26 15.68 -4.04
N ASN A 97 -11.91 14.94 -2.98
CA ASN A 97 -12.83 14.62 -1.89
C ASN A 97 -12.64 15.55 -0.67
N MET A 98 -11.81 16.59 -0.78
CA MET A 98 -11.56 17.54 0.30
C MET A 98 -12.28 18.88 0.07
N PRO A 99 -12.76 19.54 1.16
CA PRO A 99 -13.16 20.94 1.13
C PRO A 99 -12.05 21.85 0.59
N ILE A 100 -12.41 22.97 -0.04
CA ILE A 100 -11.46 23.88 -0.71
C ILE A 100 -10.39 24.43 0.26
N ASP A 101 -10.79 24.78 1.48
CA ASP A 101 -9.86 25.28 2.50
C ASP A 101 -8.83 24.21 2.91
N HIS A 102 -9.25 22.94 2.98
CA HIS A 102 -8.35 21.81 3.19
C HIS A 102 -7.46 21.53 1.98
N GLN A 103 -7.97 21.72 0.75
CA GLN A 103 -7.17 21.57 -0.46
C GLN A 103 -5.99 22.56 -0.51
N ILE A 104 -6.22 23.81 -0.08
CA ILE A 104 -5.17 24.83 0.00
C ILE A 104 -4.09 24.39 0.99
N LYS A 105 -4.49 24.03 2.22
CA LYS A 105 -3.57 23.58 3.27
C LYS A 105 -2.80 22.32 2.89
N ALA A 106 -3.44 21.40 2.16
CA ALA A 106 -2.85 20.15 1.71
C ALA A 106 -1.96 20.29 0.46
N GLY A 107 -1.81 21.50 -0.12
CA GLY A 107 -0.98 21.71 -1.31
C GLY A 107 -1.52 21.00 -2.56
N CYS A 108 -2.83 21.05 -2.80
CA CYS A 108 -3.45 20.36 -3.95
C CYS A 108 -3.20 21.02 -5.31
N GLY A 109 -3.00 22.34 -5.33
CA GLY A 109 -2.89 23.14 -6.56
C GLY A 109 -1.81 22.66 -7.55
N PRO A 110 -0.55 22.44 -7.12
CA PRO A 110 0.52 21.99 -8.02
C PRO A 110 0.23 20.66 -8.72
N ALA A 111 -0.32 19.69 -7.99
CA ALA A 111 -0.69 18.38 -8.54
C ALA A 111 -1.86 18.47 -9.53
N GLN A 112 -2.89 19.27 -9.20
CA GLN A 112 -4.03 19.51 -10.08
C GLN A 112 -3.60 20.23 -11.37
N LYS A 113 -2.75 21.25 -11.26
CA LYS A 113 -2.19 21.96 -12.42
C LYS A 113 -1.40 21.03 -13.32
N SER A 114 -0.53 20.20 -12.75
CA SER A 114 0.21 19.17 -13.49
C SER A 114 -0.74 18.20 -14.21
N MET A 115 -1.83 17.79 -13.58
CA MET A 115 -2.83 16.90 -14.19
C MET A 115 -3.52 17.55 -15.39
N LEU A 116 -3.97 18.79 -15.25
CA LEU A 116 -4.60 19.55 -16.34
C LEU A 116 -3.65 19.69 -17.54
N THR A 117 -2.39 20.06 -17.30
CA THR A 117 -1.38 20.18 -18.37
C THR A 117 -1.07 18.82 -19.03
N ALA A 118 -1.13 17.71 -18.27
CA ALA A 118 -0.94 16.38 -18.84
C ALA A 118 -2.14 15.95 -19.70
N GLN A 119 -3.38 16.27 -19.28
CA GLN A 119 -4.59 15.98 -20.05
C GLN A 119 -4.63 16.77 -21.37
N GLN A 120 -4.23 18.05 -21.34
CA GLN A 120 -4.15 18.91 -22.53
C GLN A 120 -3.11 18.45 -23.55
N ARG A 121 -2.02 17.78 -23.11
CA ARG A 121 -0.98 17.25 -24.00
C ARG A 121 -1.33 15.91 -24.65
N GLY A 122 -2.30 15.20 -24.08
CA GLY A 122 -2.80 13.92 -24.61
C GLY A 122 -4.09 14.03 -25.41
N SER A 123 -4.55 15.26 -25.70
CA SER A 123 -5.73 15.57 -26.50
C SER A 123 -5.35 16.12 -27.86
#